data_AF-A0A1I3LFT9-F1
#
_entry.id   AF-A0A1I3LFT9-F1
#
_cell.length_a   1.000
_cell.length_b   1.000
_cell.length_c   1.000
_cell.angle_alpha   90.00
_cell.angle_beta   90.00
_cell.angle_gamma   90.00
#
_symmetry.space_group_name_H-M   'P 1'
#
loop_
_entity.id
_entity.type
_entity.pdbx_description
1 polymer ?
#
loop_
_entity_poly.entity_id
_entity_poly.type
_entity_poly.pdbx_seq_one_letter_code
_entity_poly.pdbx_strand_id
1 'polypeptide(L)'
;MQDKIKIRQHEFDNADAAASYFNVSRQWVLEARRLGRLDRIGLGKGGGQATKVEIRGEFYDGFRKAGQALGVSAQAVWSAVECGRPDGAGLGRPWASRGLSA
;
A
#
# COMPACT_ATOMS: atom_id res chain seq x y z
N MET A 1 -16.73 -21.87 -20.89
CA MET A 1 -17.15 -21.60 -19.50
C MET A 1 -16.89 -20.13 -19.22
N GLN A 2 -17.94 -19.32 -19.00
CA GLN A 2 -17.77 -17.94 -18.51
C GLN A 2 -17.65 -18.03 -16.99
N ASP A 3 -16.45 -17.77 -16.47
CA ASP A 3 -16.22 -17.71 -15.04
C ASP A 3 -16.55 -16.30 -14.55
N LYS A 4 -17.67 -16.17 -13.83
CA LYS A 4 -18.01 -14.95 -13.10
C LYS A 4 -16.89 -14.63 -12.10
N ILE A 5 -16.47 -13.36 -12.06
CA ILE A 5 -15.42 -12.89 -11.17
C ILE A 5 -16.03 -11.91 -10.18
N LYS A 6 -15.93 -12.25 -8.90
CA LYS A 6 -16.35 -11.38 -7.80
C LYS A 6 -15.13 -10.64 -7.25
N ILE A 7 -15.16 -9.32 -7.33
CA ILE A 7 -14.13 -8.42 -6.82
C ILE A 7 -14.81 -7.47 -5.85
N ARG A 8 -14.60 -7.68 -4.55
CA ARG A 8 -15.18 -6.87 -3.46
C ARG A 8 -16.71 -6.87 -3.54
N GLN A 9 -17.32 -5.70 -3.76
CA GLN A 9 -18.75 -5.49 -3.87
C GLN A 9 -19.26 -5.61 -5.32
N HIS A 10 -18.38 -5.88 -6.29
CA HIS A 10 -18.74 -5.95 -7.70
C HIS A 10 -18.63 -7.39 -8.24
N GLU A 11 -19.61 -7.81 -9.02
CA GLU A 11 -19.59 -9.04 -9.78
C GLU A 11 -19.50 -8.72 -11.27
N PHE A 12 -18.57 -9.39 -11.96
CA PHE A 12 -18.32 -9.22 -13.39
C PHE A 12 -18.49 -10.55 -14.10
N ASP A 13 -19.03 -10.52 -15.32
CA ASP A 13 -19.27 -11.74 -16.10
C ASP A 13 -17.97 -12.38 -16.60
N ASN A 14 -16.90 -11.59 -16.75
CA ASN A 14 -15.59 -12.07 -17.18
C ASN A 14 -14.44 -11.15 -16.72
N ALA A 15 -13.20 -11.60 -16.96
CA ALA A 15 -11.99 -10.86 -16.59
C ALA A 15 -11.81 -9.56 -17.37
N ASP A 16 -12.29 -9.47 -18.61
CA ASP A 16 -12.18 -8.27 -19.45
C ASP A 16 -13.08 -7.14 -18.95
N ALA A 17 -14.28 -7.46 -18.46
CA ALA A 17 -15.20 -6.53 -17.84
C ALA A 17 -14.62 -5.98 -16.53
N ALA A 18 -14.07 -6.85 -15.68
CA ALA A 18 -13.36 -6.44 -14.47
C ALA A 18 -12.13 -5.56 -14.79
N ALA A 19 -11.34 -5.95 -15.78
CA ALA A 19 -10.15 -5.22 -16.21
C ALA A 19 -10.50 -3.80 -16.68
N SER A 20 -11.53 -3.67 -17.51
CA SER A 20 -12.04 -2.39 -17.99
C SER A 20 -12.55 -1.50 -16.85
N TYR A 21 -13.30 -2.08 -15.90
CA TYR A 21 -13.85 -1.33 -14.77
C TYR A 21 -12.76 -0.77 -13.84
N PHE A 22 -11.75 -1.58 -13.51
CA PHE A 22 -10.67 -1.18 -12.62
C PHE A 22 -9.48 -0.52 -13.34
N ASN A 23 -9.57 -0.37 -14.66
CA ASN A 23 -8.49 0.12 -15.53
C ASN A 23 -7.15 -0.62 -15.31
N VAL A 24 -7.22 -1.96 -15.28
CA VAL A 24 -6.07 -2.86 -15.12
C VAL A 24 -5.97 -3.82 -16.29
N SER A 25 -4.85 -4.53 -16.44
CA SER A 25 -4.74 -5.55 -17.48
C SER A 25 -5.53 -6.81 -17.11
N ARG A 26 -6.08 -7.48 -18.12
CA ARG A 26 -6.73 -8.79 -17.99
C ARG A 26 -5.82 -9.83 -17.31
N GLN A 27 -4.54 -9.84 -17.65
CA GLN A 27 -3.56 -10.75 -17.04
C GLN A 27 -3.47 -10.54 -15.53
N TRP A 28 -3.52 -9.29 -15.06
CA TRP A 28 -3.47 -9.00 -13.64
C TRP A 28 -4.71 -9.52 -12.89
N VAL A 29 -5.89 -9.45 -13.52
CA VAL A 29 -7.13 -10.04 -12.97
C VAL A 29 -7.03 -11.55 -12.89
N LEU A 30 -6.53 -12.22 -13.94
CA LEU A 30 -6.34 -13.67 -13.95
C LEU A 30 -5.30 -14.13 -12.93
N GLU A 31 -4.20 -13.39 -12.79
CA GLU A 31 -3.16 -13.70 -11.81
C GLU A 31 -3.66 -13.48 -10.38
N ALA A 32 -4.39 -12.39 -10.12
CA ALA A 32 -5.05 -12.17 -8.84
C ALA A 32 -6.07 -13.27 -8.53
N ARG A 33 -6.83 -13.75 -9.52
CA ARG A 33 -7.72 -14.91 -9.36
C ARG A 33 -6.93 -16.16 -8.97
N ARG A 34 -5.83 -16.45 -9.67
CA ARG A 34 -4.96 -17.60 -9.39
C ARG A 34 -4.35 -17.55 -7.99
N LEU A 35 -4.01 -16.36 -7.52
CA LEU A 35 -3.40 -16.12 -6.20
C LEU A 35 -4.44 -15.92 -5.08
N GLY A 36 -5.75 -15.93 -5.37
CA GLY A 36 -6.80 -15.64 -4.40
C GLY A 36 -6.77 -14.19 -3.87
N ARG A 37 -6.21 -13.25 -4.65
CA ARG A 37 -6.00 -11.83 -4.30
C ARG A 37 -6.89 -10.88 -5.10
N LEU A 38 -8.08 -11.33 -5.49
CA LEU A 38 -9.03 -10.54 -6.28
C LEU A 38 -9.43 -9.24 -5.58
N ASP A 39 -9.44 -9.23 -4.24
CA ASP A 39 -9.67 -8.07 -3.39
C ASP A 39 -8.68 -6.92 -3.64
N ARG A 40 -7.52 -7.20 -4.26
CA ARG A 40 -6.44 -6.24 -4.53
C ARG A 40 -6.52 -5.55 -5.89
N ILE A 41 -7.42 -6.02 -6.76
CA ILE A 41 -7.63 -5.41 -8.09
C ILE A 41 -8.13 -3.98 -7.93
N GLY A 42 -7.57 -3.05 -8.74
CA GLY A 42 -7.94 -1.63 -8.74
C GLY A 42 -7.31 -0.78 -7.64
N LEU A 43 -6.50 -1.33 -6.73
CA LEU A 43 -5.89 -0.57 -5.63
C LEU A 43 -4.49 0.00 -5.94
N GLY A 44 -3.98 -0.25 -7.14
CA GLY A 44 -2.63 0.15 -7.55
C GLY A 44 -1.50 -0.62 -6.87
N LYS A 45 -0.26 -0.31 -7.25
CA LYS A 45 0.96 -0.90 -6.67
C LYS A 45 1.04 -0.51 -5.19
N GLY A 46 0.93 -1.48 -4.29
CA GLY A 46 0.94 -1.24 -2.83
C GLY A 46 -0.44 -1.18 -2.17
N GLY A 47 -1.52 -1.36 -2.94
CA GLY A 47 -2.90 -1.36 -2.47
C GLY A 47 -3.32 -2.53 -1.57
N GLY A 48 -2.40 -3.22 -0.90
CA GLY A 48 -2.80 -4.12 0.19
C GLY A 48 -3.51 -3.30 1.27
N GLN A 49 -4.47 -3.93 1.97
CA GLN A 49 -5.17 -3.35 3.11
C GLN A 49 -4.19 -2.49 3.92
N ALA A 50 -4.45 -1.19 4.00
CA ALA A 50 -3.53 -0.26 4.62
C ALA A 50 -3.33 -0.70 6.08
N THR A 51 -2.16 -1.25 6.38
CA THR A 51 -1.81 -1.59 7.76
C THR A 51 -1.92 -0.31 8.56
N LYS A 52 -2.83 -0.28 9.54
CA LYS A 52 -2.91 0.86 10.46
C LYS A 52 -1.58 0.93 11.20
N VAL A 53 -0.92 2.07 11.14
CA VAL A 53 0.36 2.31 11.81
C VAL A 53 0.13 3.34 12.90
N GLU A 54 0.47 2.99 14.13
CA GLU A 54 0.50 3.95 15.23
C GLU A 54 1.91 4.57 15.30
N ILE A 55 1.96 5.90 15.30
CA ILE A 55 3.22 6.66 15.42
C ILE A 55 2.94 7.83 16.36
N ARG A 56 3.68 7.91 17.47
CA ARG A 56 3.55 8.94 18.52
C ARG A 56 2.13 9.11 19.04
N GLY A 57 1.39 7.99 19.15
CA GLY A 57 -0.01 7.99 19.58
C GLY A 57 -1.03 8.39 18.49
N GLU A 58 -0.59 8.66 17.27
CA GLU A 58 -1.47 8.91 16.12
C GLU A 58 -1.58 7.68 15.22
N PHE A 59 -2.81 7.32 14.84
CA PHE A 59 -3.10 6.21 13.93
C PHE A 59 -3.21 6.70 12.49
N TYR A 60 -2.40 6.12 11.60
CA TYR A 60 -2.39 6.40 10.18
C TYR A 60 -2.84 5.20 9.36
N ASP A 61 -3.66 5.45 8.33
CA ASP A 61 -4.09 4.43 7.36
C ASP A 61 -2.97 4.15 6.35
N GLY A 62 -1.91 3.49 6.81
CA GLY A 62 -0.78 3.06 6.01
C GLY A 62 0.44 4.00 6.04
N PHE A 63 1.58 3.41 5.70
CA PHE A 63 2.91 4.05 5.74
C PHE A 63 3.01 5.31 4.87
N ARG A 64 2.24 5.40 3.77
CA ARG A 64 2.25 6.58 2.89
C ARG A 64 1.58 7.77 3.54
N LYS A 65 0.43 7.57 4.20
CA LYS A 65 -0.31 8.63 4.89
C LYS A 65 0.46 9.11 6.12
N ALA A 66 1.04 8.16 6.87
CA ALA A 66 2.00 8.45 7.93
C ALA A 66 3.20 9.28 7.42
N GLY A 67 3.81 8.86 6.31
CA GLY A 67 4.93 9.59 5.72
C GLY A 67 4.57 11.01 5.30
N GLN A 68 3.40 11.20 4.67
CA GLN A 68 2.90 12.53 4.30
C GLN A 68 2.66 13.42 5.53
N ALA A 69 2.04 12.88 6.58
CA ALA A 69 1.79 13.62 7.82
C ALA A 69 3.10 14.01 8.55
N LEU A 70 4.10 13.13 8.51
CA LEU A 70 5.40 13.32 9.16
C LEU A 70 6.45 14.00 8.28
N GLY A 71 6.12 14.32 7.02
CA GLY A 71 7.06 14.91 6.06
C GLY A 71 8.20 13.99 5.62
N VAL A 72 8.04 12.67 5.71
CA VAL A 72 9.04 11.66 5.32
C VAL A 72 8.53 10.66 4.30
N SER A 73 9.45 9.87 3.72
CA SER A 73 9.07 8.81 2.79
C SER A 73 8.34 7.67 3.51
N ALA A 74 7.39 7.03 2.81
CA ALA A 74 6.69 5.85 3.32
C ALA A 74 7.65 4.72 3.75
N GLN A 75 8.78 4.62 3.04
CA GLN A 75 9.82 3.63 3.33
C GLN A 75 10.59 3.93 4.62
N ALA A 76 10.77 5.21 4.97
CA ALA A 76 11.34 5.59 6.26
C ALA A 76 10.41 5.19 7.41
N VAL A 77 9.09 5.36 7.24
CA VAL A 77 8.10 4.91 8.21
C VAL A 77 8.10 3.39 8.34
N TRP A 78 8.10 2.67 7.21
CA TRP A 78 8.16 1.21 7.21
C TRP A 78 9.42 0.69 7.92
N SER A 79 10.59 1.27 7.64
CA SER A 79 11.85 0.92 8.32
C SER A 79 11.81 1.21 9.83
N ALA A 80 11.18 2.32 10.24
CA ALA A 80 11.03 2.64 11.66
C ALA A 80 10.15 1.62 12.40
N VAL A 81 9.08 1.16 11.75
CA VAL A 81 8.18 0.12 12.28
C VAL A 81 8.88 -1.24 12.35
N GLU A 82 9.58 -1.66 11.30
CA GLU A 82 10.35 -2.92 11.31
C GLU A 82 11.48 -2.94 12.35
N CYS A 83 12.13 -1.79 12.58
CA CYS A 83 13.13 -1.65 13.64
C CYS A 83 12.51 -1.53 15.05
N GLY A 84 11.19 -1.64 15.20
CA GLY A 84 10.49 -1.54 16.49
C GLY A 84 10.54 -0.14 17.12
N ARG A 85 10.79 0.91 16.32
CA ARG A 85 10.84 2.32 16.75
C ARG A 85 9.92 3.20 15.89
N PRO A 86 8.60 2.92 15.84
CA PRO A 86 7.66 3.68 15.03
C PRO A 86 7.69 5.18 15.37
N ASP A 87 7.82 5.53 16.65
CA ASP A 87 7.85 6.93 17.14
C ASP A 87 9.05 7.73 16.65
N GLY A 88 10.12 7.04 16.25
CA GLY A 88 11.31 7.63 15.66
C GLY A 88 11.17 8.04 14.19
N ALA A 89 10.07 7.66 13.53
CA ALA A 89 9.81 8.05 12.14
C ALA A 89 9.79 9.58 12.01
N GLY A 90 10.63 10.13 11.13
CA GLY A 90 10.72 11.58 10.91
C GLY A 90 11.60 12.37 11.87
N LEU A 91 12.20 11.78 12.90
CA LEU A 91 13.10 12.50 13.82
C LEU A 91 14.54 12.64 13.30
N GLY A 92 14.81 12.23 12.07
CA GLY A 92 16.16 12.09 11.55
C GLY A 92 16.93 10.99 12.28
N ARG A 93 17.83 10.31 11.58
CA ARG A 93 18.85 9.56 12.32
C ARG A 93 19.84 10.60 12.88
N PRO A 94 20.31 10.49 14.13
CA PRO A 94 21.29 11.43 14.70
C PRO A 94 22.63 11.49 13.95
N TRP A 95 22.84 10.68 12.90
CA TRP A 95 24.05 10.73 12.06
C TRP A 95 23.92 11.59 10.79
N ALA A 96 22.72 12.05 10.40
CA ALA A 96 22.55 12.88 9.20
C ALA A 96 22.77 14.38 9.42
N SER A 97 23.04 14.81 10.66
CA SER A 97 23.27 16.22 11.03
C SER A 97 24.76 16.63 11.03
N ARG A 98 25.68 15.78 10.58
CA ARG A 98 27.11 16.10 10.41
C ARG A 98 27.49 15.94 8.94
N GLY A 99 27.22 16.95 8.11
CA GLY A 99 27.69 16.89 6.72
C GLY A 99 27.13 17.86 5.69
N LEU A 100 26.39 18.90 6.07
CA LEU A 100 26.13 20.03 5.15
C LEU A 100 26.72 21.31 5.75
N SER A 101 28.04 21.41 5.60
CA SER A 101 28.79 22.66 5.59
C SER A 101 29.99 22.43 4.68
N ALA A 102 29.81 22.77 3.40
CA ALA A 102 30.83 23.22 2.44
C ALA A 102 30.12 23.51 1.11
#